data_AF-A0A8S0FHR7-F1
#
_entry.id   AF-A0A8S0FHR7-F1
#
_cell.length_a   1.000
_cell.length_b   1.000
_cell.length_c   1.000
_cell.angle_alpha   90.00
_cell.angle_beta   90.00
_cell.angle_gamma   90.00
#
_symmetry.space_group_name_H-M   'P 1'
#
loop_
_entity.id
_entity.type
_entity.pdbx_description
1 polymer ?
#
loop_
_entity_poly.entity_id
_entity_poly.type
_entity_poly.pdbx_seq_one_letter_code
_entity_poly.pdbx_strand_id
1 'polypeptide(L)'
;MLTDKQIADFQKHYQTEAERFHILPPGIYPDRKYSQQPANSREIFRKKNGITEQQYLLLQVGSDFTRKGVDRSIEALASLPDSLRHNTLLYVVGQDKPRKFEALAEKRGVRSNVHFFSGRNDVSELMAAADLLLHPAYQEAAGIVLLEAITAGLPVLTTAVCGYERIILLTPIAARLLLSHSARKH
;
A
#
# COMPACT_ATOMS: atom_id res chain seq x y z
N MET A 1 -17.06 5.08 0.67
CA MET A 1 -17.46 4.61 -0.67
C MET A 1 -17.90 3.18 -0.58
N LEU A 2 -19.06 2.89 -1.15
CA LEU A 2 -19.59 1.54 -1.31
C LEU A 2 -19.04 0.95 -2.62
N THR A 3 -18.54 -0.28 -2.55
CA THR A 3 -18.23 -1.12 -3.71
C THR A 3 -19.42 -2.05 -4.00
N ASP A 4 -19.49 -2.61 -5.20
CA ASP A 4 -20.52 -3.60 -5.56
C ASP A 4 -20.56 -4.78 -4.58
N LYS A 5 -19.38 -5.19 -4.08
CA LYS A 5 -19.26 -6.20 -3.04
C LYS A 5 -19.97 -5.79 -1.75
N GLN A 6 -19.81 -4.54 -1.31
CA GLN A 6 -20.48 -4.05 -0.11
C GLN A 6 -21.99 -3.96 -0.29
N ILE A 7 -22.47 -3.56 -1.48
CA ILE A 7 -23.90 -3.56 -1.79
C ILE A 7 -24.47 -4.98 -1.64
N ALA A 8 -23.79 -5.97 -2.23
CA ALA A 8 -24.18 -7.37 -2.12
C ALA A 8 -24.18 -7.86 -0.66
N ASP A 9 -23.18 -7.48 0.13
CA ASP A 9 -23.11 -7.81 1.56
C ASP A 9 -24.27 -7.17 2.35
N PHE A 10 -24.58 -5.89 2.11
CA PHE A 10 -25.68 -5.21 2.79
C PHE A 10 -27.05 -5.79 2.43
N GLN A 11 -27.29 -6.08 1.14
CA GLN A 11 -28.55 -6.72 0.70
C GLN A 11 -28.71 -8.11 1.30
N LYS A 12 -27.63 -8.90 1.35
CA LYS A 12 -27.64 -10.24 1.93
C LYS A 12 -27.98 -10.23 3.41
N HIS A 13 -27.41 -9.31 4.19
CA HIS A 13 -27.50 -9.34 5.65
C HIS A 13 -28.64 -8.49 6.22
N TYR A 14 -29.07 -7.44 5.52
CA TYR A 14 -30.04 -6.47 6.04
C TYR A 14 -31.24 -6.22 5.12
N GLN A 15 -31.29 -6.86 3.95
CA GLN A 15 -32.38 -6.71 2.97
C GLN A 15 -32.63 -5.26 2.56
N THR A 16 -31.59 -4.41 2.62
CA THR A 16 -31.67 -3.00 2.24
C THR A 16 -32.14 -2.83 0.80
N GLU A 17 -33.08 -1.93 0.59
CA GLU A 17 -33.69 -1.66 -0.70
C GLU A 17 -32.67 -1.10 -1.71
N ALA A 18 -32.74 -1.56 -2.96
CA ALA A 18 -31.70 -1.30 -3.97
C ALA A 18 -31.59 0.19 -4.32
N GLU A 19 -32.72 0.90 -4.35
CA GLU A 19 -32.84 2.31 -4.66
C GLU A 19 -32.15 3.25 -3.65
N ARG A 20 -31.81 2.74 -2.46
CA ARG A 20 -31.11 3.50 -1.42
C ARG A 20 -29.60 3.51 -1.60
N PHE A 21 -29.07 2.68 -2.50
CA PHE A 21 -27.64 2.64 -2.77
C PHE A 21 -27.26 3.65 -3.86
N HIS A 22 -26.35 4.55 -3.53
CA HIS A 22 -25.70 5.43 -4.50
C HIS A 22 -24.19 5.19 -4.48
N ILE A 23 -23.65 4.68 -5.59
CA ILE A 23 -22.21 4.50 -5.76
C ILE A 23 -21.59 5.85 -6.08
N LEU A 24 -20.59 6.25 -5.30
CA LEU A 24 -19.83 7.48 -5.53
C LEU A 24 -18.50 7.15 -6.23
N PRO A 25 -18.06 7.94 -7.22
CA PRO A 25 -16.78 7.74 -7.90
C PRO A 25 -15.62 8.14 -6.99
N PRO A 26 -14.46 7.46 -7.02
CA PRO A 26 -13.34 7.72 -6.11
C PRO A 26 -12.92 9.19 -5.99
N GLY A 27 -12.87 9.68 -4.75
CA GLY A 27 -12.44 11.05 -4.44
C GLY A 27 -10.93 11.12 -4.22
N ILE A 28 -10.14 11.11 -5.29
CA ILE A 28 -8.68 11.23 -5.21
C ILE A 28 -8.28 12.70 -5.20
N TYR A 29 -7.48 13.10 -4.21
CA TYR A 29 -6.98 14.46 -4.14
C TYR A 29 -6.05 14.75 -5.33
N PRO A 30 -6.20 15.90 -6.02
CA PRO A 30 -5.43 16.20 -7.23
C PRO A 30 -3.92 16.27 -7.03
N ASP A 31 -3.44 16.63 -5.83
CA ASP A 31 -2.03 16.76 -5.49
C ASP A 31 -1.27 15.42 -5.57
N ARG A 32 -1.99 14.29 -5.60
CA ARG A 32 -1.39 12.96 -5.76
C ARG A 32 -1.02 12.63 -7.21
N LYS A 33 -1.46 13.42 -8.19
CA LYS A 33 -1.15 13.19 -9.61
C LYS A 33 0.31 13.50 -9.92
N TYR A 34 0.95 12.63 -10.70
CA TYR A 34 2.33 12.85 -11.15
C TYR A 34 2.52 14.20 -11.87
N SER A 35 1.52 14.64 -12.65
CA SER A 35 1.55 15.90 -13.40
C SER A 35 1.41 17.15 -12.53
N GLN A 36 1.10 17.00 -11.24
CA GLN A 36 1.03 18.09 -10.26
C GLN A 36 2.32 18.16 -9.42
N GLN A 37 3.29 17.28 -9.66
CA GLN A 37 4.59 17.29 -8.99
C GLN A 37 5.58 18.19 -9.72
N PRO A 38 6.57 18.78 -9.01
CA PRO A 38 7.62 19.56 -9.65
C PRO A 38 8.43 18.69 -10.63
N ALA A 39 9.08 19.34 -11.60
CA ALA A 39 10.09 18.67 -12.43
C ALA A 39 11.17 18.04 -11.52
N ASN A 40 11.64 16.85 -11.89
CA ASN A 40 12.61 16.05 -11.11
C ASN A 40 12.12 15.69 -9.69
N SER A 41 10.81 15.63 -9.45
CA SER A 41 10.19 15.27 -8.16
C SER A 41 10.80 14.02 -7.52
N ARG A 42 11.02 12.95 -8.29
CA ARG A 42 11.64 11.72 -7.80
C ARG A 42 13.00 11.98 -7.16
N GLU A 43 13.90 12.70 -7.83
CA GLU A 43 15.24 12.99 -7.30
C GLU A 43 15.15 13.86 -6.04
N ILE A 44 14.35 14.92 -6.08
CA ILE A 44 14.16 15.87 -4.98
C ILE A 44 13.66 15.14 -3.73
N PHE A 45 12.60 14.35 -3.87
CA PHE A 45 11.95 13.70 -2.74
C PHE A 45 12.74 12.48 -2.23
N ARG A 46 13.51 11.79 -3.08
CA ARG A 46 14.46 10.76 -2.62
C ARG A 46 15.58 11.38 -1.79
N LYS A 47 16.18 12.47 -2.28
CA LYS A 47 17.20 13.23 -1.53
C LYS A 47 16.65 13.74 -0.19
N LYS A 48 15.44 14.32 -0.18
CA LYS A 48 14.75 14.77 1.03
C LYS A 48 14.57 13.66 2.07
N ASN A 49 14.31 12.43 1.62
CA ASN A 49 14.06 11.28 2.49
C ASN A 49 15.29 10.38 2.71
N GLY A 50 16.49 10.81 2.28
CA GLY A 50 17.75 10.09 2.49
C GLY A 50 17.89 8.79 1.67
N ILE A 51 17.21 8.70 0.53
CA ILE A 51 17.18 7.51 -0.32
C ILE A 51 18.18 7.71 -1.46
N THR A 52 19.15 6.80 -1.60
CA THR A 52 20.15 6.87 -2.66
C THR A 52 19.59 6.40 -4.00
N GLU A 53 20.27 6.66 -5.11
CA GLU A 53 19.82 6.22 -6.44
C GLU A 53 19.79 4.71 -6.61
N GLN A 54 20.69 3.99 -5.91
CA GLN A 54 20.85 2.54 -6.00
C GLN A 54 19.85 1.76 -5.14
N GLN A 55 19.19 2.45 -4.19
CA GLN A 55 18.23 1.82 -3.30
C GLN A 55 16.87 1.62 -3.98
N TYR A 56 16.16 0.57 -3.61
CA TYR A 56 14.75 0.40 -3.93
C TYR A 56 13.90 0.85 -2.74
N LEU A 57 12.93 1.73 -2.96
CA LEU A 57 11.99 2.16 -1.94
C LEU A 57 10.64 1.47 -2.14
N LEU A 58 10.33 0.54 -1.23
CA LEU A 58 8.99 0.01 -1.04
C LEU A 58 8.22 0.94 -0.09
N LEU A 59 6.99 1.29 -0.47
CA LEU A 59 6.13 2.16 0.33
C LEU A 59 4.86 1.42 0.72
N GLN A 60 4.47 1.52 1.98
CA GLN A 60 3.16 1.09 2.46
C GLN A 60 2.55 2.19 3.33
N VAL A 61 1.33 2.63 3.00
CA VAL A 61 0.65 3.69 3.75
C VAL A 61 -0.74 3.26 4.24
N GLY A 62 -1.01 3.53 5.52
CA GLY A 62 -2.30 3.31 6.17
C GLY A 62 -2.19 3.17 7.70
N SER A 63 -3.16 3.73 8.42
CA SER A 63 -3.20 3.80 9.90
C SER A 63 -3.79 2.56 10.59
N ASP A 64 -3.60 1.38 10.01
CA ASP A 64 -4.03 0.09 10.60
C ASP A 64 -3.12 -1.02 10.05
N PHE A 65 -1.90 -1.08 10.58
CA PHE A 65 -0.82 -1.88 10.04
C PHE A 65 -1.19 -3.37 9.98
N THR A 66 -1.99 -3.85 10.93
CA THR A 66 -2.45 -5.24 10.97
C THR A 66 -3.36 -5.53 9.79
N ARG A 67 -4.42 -4.73 9.65
CA ARG A 67 -5.41 -4.95 8.61
C ARG A 67 -4.83 -4.71 7.22
N LYS A 68 -3.90 -3.76 7.09
CA LYS A 68 -3.17 -3.46 5.84
C LYS A 68 -2.08 -4.47 5.51
N GLY A 69 -1.78 -5.42 6.40
CA GLY A 69 -0.85 -6.51 6.12
C GLY A 69 0.62 -6.11 6.15
N VAL A 70 1.03 -5.19 7.05
CA VAL A 70 2.45 -4.79 7.19
C VAL A 70 3.35 -5.99 7.49
N ASP A 71 2.84 -6.98 8.22
CA ASP A 71 3.51 -8.27 8.44
C ASP A 71 3.87 -8.96 7.12
N ARG A 72 2.95 -9.02 6.16
CA ARG A 72 3.19 -9.63 4.85
C ARG A 72 4.24 -8.87 4.04
N SER A 73 4.26 -7.53 4.13
CA SER A 73 5.30 -6.71 3.47
C SER A 73 6.69 -6.95 4.07
N ILE A 74 6.78 -7.11 5.39
CA ILE A 74 8.06 -7.42 6.07
C ILE A 74 8.55 -8.81 5.68
N GLU A 75 7.67 -9.80 5.64
CA GLU A 75 8.01 -11.16 5.19
C GLU A 75 8.45 -11.17 3.71
N ALA A 76 7.78 -10.41 2.85
CA ALA A 76 8.16 -10.27 1.45
C ALA A 76 9.56 -9.65 1.29
N LEU A 77 9.85 -8.56 2.01
CA LEU A 77 11.17 -7.94 2.06
C LEU A 77 12.25 -8.93 2.55
N ALA A 78 11.95 -9.68 3.60
CA ALA A 78 12.86 -10.69 4.15
C ALA A 78 13.16 -11.84 3.17
N SER A 79 12.23 -12.14 2.27
CA SER A 79 12.37 -13.21 1.27
C SER A 79 13.23 -12.85 0.06
N LEU A 80 13.61 -11.57 -0.10
CA LEU A 80 14.46 -11.14 -1.20
C LEU A 80 15.87 -11.74 -1.08
N PRO A 81 16.55 -12.03 -2.22
CA PRO A 81 17.97 -12.39 -2.20
C PRO A 81 18.81 -11.34 -1.47
N ASP A 82 19.85 -11.77 -0.77
CA ASP A 82 20.63 -10.91 0.15
C ASP A 82 21.12 -9.61 -0.48
N SER A 83 21.67 -9.66 -1.70
CA SER A 83 22.17 -8.48 -2.42
C SER A 83 21.05 -7.48 -2.73
N LEU A 84 19.88 -7.97 -3.14
CA LEU A 84 18.72 -7.12 -3.41
C LEU A 84 18.12 -6.59 -2.12
N ARG A 85 18.02 -7.44 -1.10
CA ARG A 85 17.49 -7.09 0.23
C ARG A 85 18.31 -5.98 0.88
N HIS A 86 19.63 -6.04 0.78
CA HIS A 86 20.53 -5.00 1.33
C HIS A 86 20.25 -3.61 0.75
N ASN A 87 19.89 -3.54 -0.54
CA ASN A 87 19.58 -2.29 -1.23
C ASN A 87 18.09 -1.91 -1.17
N THR A 88 17.23 -2.68 -0.49
CA THR A 88 15.79 -2.43 -0.46
C THR A 88 15.35 -1.88 0.90
N LEU A 89 14.62 -0.77 0.89
CA LEU A 89 14.00 -0.15 2.05
C LEU A 89 12.48 -0.33 2.01
N LEU A 90 11.85 -0.46 3.17
CA LEU A 90 10.41 -0.44 3.34
C LEU A 90 10.01 0.69 4.27
N TYR A 91 9.30 1.68 3.73
CA TYR A 91 8.69 2.75 4.52
C TYR A 91 7.25 2.39 4.84
N VAL A 92 6.94 2.28 6.14
CA VAL A 92 5.60 2.04 6.67
C VAL A 92 5.09 3.32 7.30
N VAL A 93 4.05 3.92 6.72
CA VAL A 93 3.56 5.25 7.10
C VAL A 93 2.11 5.17 7.55
N GLY A 94 1.82 5.55 8.78
CA GLY A 94 0.45 5.59 9.27
C GLY A 94 0.37 5.80 10.77
N GLN A 95 -0.80 6.26 11.23
CA GLN A 95 -1.05 6.49 12.64
C GLN A 95 -1.41 5.16 13.33
N ASP A 96 -0.41 4.34 13.66
CA ASP A 96 -0.57 3.07 14.38
C ASP A 96 0.71 2.73 15.18
N LYS A 97 0.66 1.72 16.05
CA LYS A 97 1.77 1.30 16.91
C LYS A 97 2.70 0.31 16.19
N PRO A 98 3.99 0.64 15.96
CA PRO A 98 4.89 -0.19 15.16
C PRO A 98 5.48 -1.39 15.92
N ARG A 99 5.44 -1.39 17.25
CA ARG A 99 6.20 -2.31 18.13
C ARG A 99 6.17 -3.78 17.71
N LYS A 100 5.01 -4.32 17.34
CA LYS A 100 4.90 -5.74 16.94
C LYS A 100 5.53 -6.03 15.58
N PHE A 101 5.56 -5.04 14.69
CA PHE A 101 6.16 -5.13 13.37
C PHE A 101 7.66 -4.86 13.42
N GLU A 102 8.12 -4.01 14.34
CA GLU A 102 9.54 -3.86 14.65
C GLU A 102 10.12 -5.19 15.15
N ALA A 103 9.45 -5.83 16.11
CA ALA A 103 9.84 -7.16 16.60
C ALA A 103 9.83 -8.23 15.49
N LEU A 104 8.89 -8.15 14.55
CA LEU A 104 8.90 -9.03 13.37
C LEU A 104 10.09 -8.75 12.45
N ALA A 105 10.37 -7.48 12.16
CA ALA A 105 11.51 -7.09 11.33
C ALA A 105 12.85 -7.50 11.95
N GLU A 106 13.00 -7.40 13.27
CA GLU A 106 14.15 -7.91 14.03
C GLU A 106 14.25 -9.43 13.90
N LYS A 107 13.16 -10.16 14.15
CA LYS A 107 13.11 -11.62 14.00
C LYS A 107 13.48 -12.08 12.59
N ARG A 108 13.18 -11.28 11.58
CA ARG A 108 13.49 -11.56 10.16
C ARG A 108 14.83 -11.00 9.69
N GLY A 109 15.60 -10.33 10.57
CA GLY A 109 16.91 -9.79 10.23
C GLY A 109 16.85 -8.62 9.24
N VAL A 110 15.73 -7.89 9.16
CA VAL A 110 15.51 -6.76 8.24
C VAL A 110 15.17 -5.47 8.98
N ARG A 111 15.43 -5.37 10.29
CA ARG A 111 15.08 -4.19 11.09
C ARG A 111 15.68 -2.90 10.55
N SER A 112 16.90 -2.94 10.00
CA SER A 112 17.57 -1.79 9.37
C SER A 112 16.94 -1.36 8.05
N ASN A 113 16.20 -2.25 7.38
CA ASN A 113 15.54 -1.96 6.11
C ASN A 113 14.14 -1.38 6.30
N VAL A 114 13.53 -1.54 7.48
CA VAL A 114 12.14 -1.13 7.75
C VAL A 114 12.09 0.15 8.58
N HIS A 115 11.44 1.17 8.03
CA HIS A 115 11.30 2.49 8.65
C HIS A 115 9.82 2.77 8.92
N PHE A 116 9.47 2.92 10.19
CA PHE A 116 8.11 3.23 10.61
C PHE A 116 7.96 4.73 10.87
N PHE A 117 6.89 5.31 10.34
CA PHE A 117 6.51 6.70 10.54
C PHE A 117 5.07 6.77 11.04
N SER A 118 4.79 7.75 11.90
CA SER A 118 3.42 8.14 12.25
C SER A 118 2.66 8.69 11.02
N GLY A 119 1.44 9.20 11.21
CA GLY A 119 0.74 9.93 10.16
C GLY A 119 1.63 11.03 9.55
N ARG A 120 1.69 11.08 8.21
CA ARG A 120 2.46 12.06 7.44
C ARG A 120 1.55 12.75 6.42
N ASN A 121 1.84 14.02 6.15
CA ASN A 121 1.08 14.82 5.18
C ASN A 121 1.71 14.82 3.78
N ASP A 122 2.97 14.40 3.66
CA ASP A 122 3.76 14.39 2.42
C ASP A 122 3.73 13.02 1.72
N VAL A 123 2.61 12.31 1.78
CA VAL A 123 2.44 11.00 1.13
C VAL A 123 2.58 11.08 -0.40
N SER A 124 2.18 12.19 -1.05
CA SER A 124 2.38 12.45 -2.48
C SER A 124 3.86 12.43 -2.83
N GLU A 125 4.68 13.08 -2.01
CA GLU A 125 6.12 13.13 -2.18
C GLU A 125 6.75 11.74 -2.03
N LEU A 126 6.28 10.98 -1.02
CA LEU A 126 6.74 9.62 -0.80
C LEU A 126 6.36 8.70 -1.97
N MET A 127 5.16 8.85 -2.53
CA MET A 127 4.74 8.09 -3.71
C MET A 127 5.60 8.44 -4.94
N ALA A 128 5.95 9.70 -5.12
CA ALA A 128 6.85 10.13 -6.20
C ALA A 128 8.31 9.66 -6.01
N ALA A 129 8.74 9.43 -4.77
CA ALA A 129 10.07 8.90 -4.45
C ALA A 129 10.16 7.37 -4.52
N ALA A 130 9.04 6.67 -4.29
CA ALA A 130 8.95 5.22 -4.18
C ALA A 130 9.09 4.52 -5.54
N ASP A 131 9.48 3.24 -5.47
CA ASP A 131 9.61 2.36 -6.63
C ASP A 131 8.43 1.36 -6.71
N LEU A 132 7.80 1.03 -5.57
CA LEU A 132 6.63 0.15 -5.50
C LEU A 132 5.76 0.45 -4.27
N LEU A 133 4.44 0.52 -4.45
CA LEU A 133 3.49 0.48 -3.34
C LEU A 133 3.19 -0.99 -2.96
N LEU A 134 3.43 -1.35 -1.71
CA LEU A 134 2.97 -2.61 -1.11
C LEU A 134 1.68 -2.38 -0.31
N HIS A 135 0.62 -3.10 -0.67
CA HIS A 135 -0.65 -3.07 0.07
C HIS A 135 -1.31 -4.46 0.21
N PRO A 136 -0.64 -5.44 0.86
CA PRO A 136 -1.14 -6.81 0.95
C PRO A 136 -2.19 -7.00 2.06
N ALA A 137 -3.25 -6.17 2.06
CA ALA A 137 -4.25 -6.13 3.11
C ALA A 137 -4.96 -7.47 3.36
N TYR A 138 -5.38 -7.71 4.60
CA TYR A 138 -6.30 -8.80 4.95
C TYR A 138 -7.75 -8.40 4.68
N GLN A 139 -8.08 -7.11 4.85
CA GLN A 139 -9.40 -6.56 4.62
C GLN A 139 -9.31 -5.09 4.23
N GLU A 140 -9.90 -4.73 3.10
CA GLU A 140 -9.94 -3.35 2.63
C GLU A 140 -11.23 -3.07 1.86
N ALA A 141 -12.04 -2.15 2.39
CA ALA A 141 -13.32 -1.80 1.79
C ALA A 141 -13.17 -1.13 0.41
N ALA A 142 -12.20 -0.23 0.27
CA ALA A 142 -11.92 0.52 -0.95
C ALA A 142 -10.43 0.51 -1.26
N GLY A 143 -9.63 1.24 -0.47
CA GLY A 143 -8.19 1.36 -0.66
C GLY A 143 -7.84 2.58 -1.51
N ILE A 144 -8.16 3.79 -1.02
CA ILE A 144 -7.85 5.06 -1.71
C ILE A 144 -6.37 5.17 -2.07
N VAL A 145 -5.47 4.70 -1.19
CA VAL A 145 -4.01 4.67 -1.43
C VAL A 145 -3.61 3.94 -2.72
N LEU A 146 -4.39 2.96 -3.15
CA LEU A 146 -4.14 2.22 -4.38
C LEU A 146 -4.35 3.10 -5.62
N LEU A 147 -5.38 3.93 -5.58
CA LEU A 147 -5.69 4.87 -6.65
C LEU A 147 -4.75 6.09 -6.60
N GLU A 148 -4.38 6.56 -5.40
CA GLU A 148 -3.35 7.60 -5.24
C GLU A 148 -2.03 7.17 -5.90
N ALA A 149 -1.59 5.92 -5.67
CA ALA A 149 -0.40 5.38 -6.32
C ALA A 149 -0.51 5.32 -7.85
N ILE A 150 -1.65 4.86 -8.38
CA ILE A 150 -1.91 4.90 -9.83
C ILE A 150 -1.79 6.32 -10.37
N THR A 151 -2.39 7.31 -9.68
CA THR A 151 -2.30 8.71 -10.12
C THR A 151 -0.89 9.28 -10.02
N ALA A 152 -0.07 8.77 -9.10
CA ALA A 152 1.33 9.12 -8.96
C ALA A 152 2.24 8.42 -9.99
N GLY A 153 1.71 7.46 -10.78
CA GLY A 153 2.51 6.62 -11.66
C GLY A 153 3.35 5.59 -10.93
N LEU A 154 3.02 5.30 -9.66
CA LEU A 154 3.72 4.34 -8.82
C LEU A 154 3.12 2.93 -9.03
N PRO A 155 3.93 1.94 -9.43
CA PRO A 155 3.48 0.56 -9.50
C PRO A 155 2.91 0.06 -8.16
N VAL A 156 1.92 -0.84 -8.24
CA VAL A 156 1.22 -1.35 -7.05
C VAL A 156 1.27 -2.87 -7.01
N LEU A 157 1.62 -3.41 -5.85
CA LEU A 157 1.48 -4.81 -5.47
C LEU A 157 0.47 -4.91 -4.30
N THR A 158 -0.66 -5.56 -4.56
CA THR A 158 -1.79 -5.64 -3.63
C THR A 158 -2.45 -7.03 -3.68
N THR A 159 -3.51 -7.21 -2.89
CA THR A 159 -4.28 -8.46 -2.79
C THR A 159 -5.70 -8.29 -3.33
N ALA A 160 -6.31 -9.41 -3.76
CA ALA A 160 -7.65 -9.45 -4.34
C ALA A 160 -8.80 -9.13 -3.35
N VAL A 161 -8.50 -9.03 -2.06
CA VAL A 161 -9.50 -8.68 -1.04
C VAL A 161 -9.76 -7.17 -0.97
N CYS A 162 -8.97 -6.36 -1.68
CA CYS A 162 -9.14 -4.91 -1.73
C CYS A 162 -10.24 -4.51 -2.71
N GLY A 163 -11.20 -3.68 -2.27
CA GLY A 163 -12.33 -3.25 -3.09
C GLY A 163 -11.97 -2.61 -4.43
N TYR A 164 -10.83 -1.90 -4.53
CA TYR A 164 -10.34 -1.31 -5.78
C TYR A 164 -9.35 -2.16 -6.57
N GLU A 165 -9.17 -3.44 -6.24
CA GLU A 165 -8.27 -4.34 -6.99
C GLU A 165 -8.59 -4.40 -8.49
N ARG A 166 -9.88 -4.39 -8.85
CA ARG A 166 -10.28 -4.47 -10.26
C ARG A 166 -9.83 -3.26 -11.09
N ILE A 167 -9.72 -2.08 -10.47
CA ILE A 167 -9.24 -0.86 -11.14
C ILE A 167 -7.73 -0.95 -11.36
N ILE A 168 -7.02 -1.57 -10.42
CA ILE A 168 -5.57 -1.74 -10.44
C ILE A 168 -5.17 -2.68 -11.60
N LEU A 169 -5.85 -3.82 -11.76
CA LEU A 169 -5.60 -4.78 -12.85
C LEU A 169 -5.78 -4.22 -14.27
N LEU A 170 -6.47 -3.09 -14.44
CA LEU A 170 -6.66 -2.44 -15.74
C LEU A 170 -5.52 -1.48 -16.12
N THR A 171 -4.55 -1.28 -15.23
CA THR A 171 -3.42 -0.37 -15.46
C THR A 171 -2.13 -1.16 -15.73
N PRO A 172 -1.30 -0.76 -16.72
CA PRO A 172 -0.09 -1.52 -17.09
C PRO A 172 0.99 -1.63 -15.99
N ILE A 173 0.91 -0.77 -14.98
CA ILE A 173 1.89 -0.64 -13.89
C ILE A 173 1.51 -1.44 -12.64
N ALA A 174 0.48 -2.29 -12.71
CA ALA A 174 -0.04 -3.00 -11.57
C ALA A 174 0.26 -4.50 -11.63
N ALA A 175 0.65 -5.07 -10.49
CA ALA A 175 0.81 -6.51 -10.30
C ALA A 175 -0.05 -7.01 -9.14
N ARG A 176 -0.68 -8.18 -9.32
CA ARG A 176 -1.46 -8.84 -8.27
C ARG A 176 -0.59 -9.85 -7.53
N LEU A 177 -0.56 -9.76 -6.20
CA LEU A 177 0.00 -10.84 -5.41
C LEU A 177 -1.03 -11.96 -5.26
N LEU A 178 -0.74 -13.13 -5.84
CA LEU A 178 -1.48 -14.36 -5.55
C LEU A 178 -0.93 -14.94 -4.25
N LEU A 179 -1.56 -14.58 -3.12
CA LEU A 179 -1.29 -15.28 -1.86
C LEU A 179 -1.87 -16.69 -1.97
N SER A 180 -1.01 -17.70 -2.08
CA SER A 180 -1.43 -19.09 -1.84
C SER A 180 -1.89 -19.18 -0.38
N HIS A 181 -3.11 -19.67 -0.16
CA HIS A 181 -3.61 -19.92 1.18
C HIS A 181 -2.82 -21.10 1.77
N SER A 182 -1.69 -20.82 2.41
CA SER A 182 -1.04 -21.76 3.30
C SER A 182 -1.03 -21.22 4.72
N ALA A 183 -1.70 -21.97 5.59
CA ALA A 183 -1.62 -22.03 7.04
C ALA A 183 -2.07 -20.81 7.87
N ARG A 184 -3.30 -20.90 8.39
CA ARG A 184 -3.57 -20.82 9.84
C ARG A 184 -4.65 -21.83 10.22
N LYS A 185 -4.22 -23.05 10.55
CA LYS A 185 -4.85 -23.87 11.59
C LYS A 185 -3.90 -23.79 12.79
N HIS A 186 -4.25 -22.99 13.79
CA HIS A 186 -3.93 -23.18 15.21
C HIS A 186 -4.95 -22.37 15.99
#